data_AF-A0A0J8QLE3-F1
#
_entry.id   AF-A0A0J8QLE3-F1
#
_cell.length_a   1.000
_cell.length_b   1.000
_cell.length_c   1.000
_cell.angle_alpha   90.00
_cell.angle_beta   90.00
_cell.angle_gamma   90.00
#
_symmetry.space_group_name_H-M   'P 1'
#
loop_
_entity.id
_entity.type
_entity.pdbx_description
1 polymer ?
#
loop_
_entity_poly.entity_id
_entity_poly.type
_entity_poly.pdbx_seq_one_letter_code
_entity_poly.pdbx_strand_id
1 'polypeptide(L)'
;MPLYPSTKEVEHTRRYFYVGGRYEDNGKGEHVFKDQMYVEHLSPTGGVRRQYPIVFLHGHGQTGTVQQNWLNKPDGGRGWASYFLEQGYECYIVDQTFRGRSPWIPGNGTMDILSAERLQDYFTATRRHNLWPQAKLHTKWPGSGLMGDPVFDAYYASTVQSLTSDLYQQSTIREAKRRFARQNWKTHYSHIPFTGRNSGMAVR
;
A
#
# COMPACT_ATOMS: atom_id res chain seq x y z
N MET A 1 6.64 -17.13 -20.51
CA MET A 1 7.37 -17.81 -19.42
C MET A 1 7.50 -16.84 -18.25
N PRO A 2 7.38 -17.28 -16.98
CA PRO A 2 7.61 -16.36 -15.87
C PRO A 2 9.08 -15.91 -15.93
N LEU A 3 9.30 -14.61 -15.85
CA LEU A 3 10.63 -13.98 -15.96
C LEU A 3 11.54 -14.33 -14.76
N TYR A 4 11.02 -14.96 -13.71
CA TYR A 4 11.71 -15.21 -12.46
C TYR A 4 11.37 -16.59 -11.86
N PRO A 5 12.33 -17.25 -11.18
CA PRO A 5 12.11 -18.54 -10.54
C PRO A 5 11.11 -18.45 -9.38
N SER A 6 10.29 -19.49 -9.20
CA SER A 6 9.32 -19.59 -8.11
C SER A 6 10.01 -19.56 -6.75
N THR A 7 9.81 -18.51 -5.97
CA THR A 7 10.25 -18.45 -4.57
C THR A 7 9.26 -19.19 -3.68
N LYS A 8 9.75 -20.07 -2.80
CA LYS A 8 8.91 -20.74 -1.80
C LYS A 8 8.24 -19.70 -0.90
N GLU A 9 6.92 -19.72 -0.84
CA GLU A 9 6.11 -18.85 0.01
C GLU A 9 5.49 -19.62 1.18
N VAL A 10 5.13 -18.89 2.24
CA VAL A 10 4.35 -19.45 3.35
C VAL A 10 2.91 -19.64 2.94
N GLU A 11 2.36 -20.80 3.25
CA GLU A 11 0.93 -21.05 3.11
C GLU A 11 0.14 -20.08 4.00
N HIS A 12 -0.78 -19.35 3.37
CA HIS A 12 -1.61 -18.37 4.05
C HIS A 12 -3.00 -18.35 3.41
N THR A 13 -3.97 -17.92 4.20
CA THR A 13 -5.31 -17.60 3.71
C THR A 13 -5.34 -16.15 3.25
N ARG A 14 -6.03 -15.90 2.12
CA ARG A 14 -6.22 -14.57 1.56
C ARG A 14 -7.69 -14.20 1.59
N ARG A 15 -8.00 -13.04 2.18
CA ARG A 15 -9.33 -12.43 2.17
C ARG A 15 -9.20 -10.96 1.76
N TYR A 16 -10.29 -10.37 1.29
CA TYR A 16 -10.34 -8.93 1.06
C TYR A 16 -11.66 -8.36 1.52
N PHE A 17 -11.66 -7.08 1.86
CA PHE A 17 -12.83 -6.31 2.21
C PHE A 17 -12.59 -4.83 1.97
N TYR A 18 -13.67 -4.05 2.05
CA TYR A 18 -13.61 -2.60 1.98
C TYR A 18 -13.94 -2.01 3.34
N VAL A 19 -13.28 -0.90 3.66
CA VAL A 19 -13.52 -0.14 4.89
C VAL A 19 -13.84 1.30 4.55
N GLY A 20 -14.80 1.84 5.27
CA GLY A 20 -15.23 3.22 5.08
C GLY A 20 -16.18 3.38 3.92
N GLY A 21 -16.05 4.49 3.22
CA GLY A 21 -16.98 4.91 2.19
C GLY A 21 -18.29 5.48 2.68
N ARG A 22 -19.02 6.09 1.74
CA ARG A 22 -20.37 6.66 1.92
C ARG A 22 -21.10 6.68 0.58
N TYR A 23 -22.42 6.73 0.65
CA TYR A 23 -23.24 7.13 -0.49
C TYR A 23 -23.23 8.65 -0.66
N GLU A 24 -23.20 9.12 -1.90
CA GLU A 24 -23.30 10.52 -2.28
C GLU A 24 -24.24 10.63 -3.49
N ASP A 25 -25.07 11.68 -3.51
CA ASP A 25 -25.97 11.94 -4.64
C ASP A 25 -25.15 12.27 -5.90
N ASN A 26 -25.55 11.74 -7.05
CA ASN A 26 -24.85 11.91 -8.33
C ASN A 26 -25.37 13.08 -9.18
N GLY A 27 -26.25 13.93 -8.64
CA GLY A 27 -26.91 15.04 -9.32
C GLY A 27 -28.13 14.65 -10.15
N LYS A 28 -28.52 13.37 -10.15
CA LYS A 28 -29.68 12.83 -10.89
C LYS A 28 -30.76 12.25 -9.96
N GLY A 29 -30.64 12.46 -8.65
CA GLY A 29 -31.47 11.80 -7.64
C GLY A 29 -31.09 10.33 -7.41
N GLU A 30 -29.93 9.89 -7.90
CA GLU A 30 -29.37 8.56 -7.66
C GLU A 30 -28.13 8.68 -6.77
N HIS A 31 -27.65 7.56 -6.23
CA HIS A 31 -26.53 7.56 -5.28
C HIS A 31 -25.36 6.70 -5.78
N VAL A 32 -24.14 7.20 -5.61
CA VAL A 32 -22.89 6.47 -5.85
C VAL A 32 -22.13 6.23 -4.55
N PHE A 33 -21.44 5.10 -4.44
CA PHE A 33 -20.61 4.78 -3.28
C PHE A 33 -19.15 5.16 -3.53
N LYS A 34 -18.57 5.98 -2.65
CA LYS A 34 -17.22 6.54 -2.80
C LYS A 34 -16.46 6.58 -1.48
N ASP A 35 -15.16 6.87 -1.57
CA ASP A 35 -14.23 7.07 -0.44
C ASP A 35 -13.98 5.80 0.40
N GLN A 36 -14.28 4.62 -0.15
CA GLN A 36 -13.94 3.33 0.43
C GLN A 36 -12.46 2.99 0.21
N MET A 37 -11.91 2.26 1.17
CA MET A 37 -10.53 1.81 1.18
C MET A 37 -10.49 0.29 1.08
N TYR A 38 -9.86 -0.25 0.04
CA TYR A 38 -9.63 -1.67 -0.12
C TYR A 38 -8.57 -2.16 0.87
N VAL A 39 -8.85 -3.31 1.48
CA VAL A 39 -7.96 -4.00 2.40
C VAL A 39 -7.87 -5.46 1.99
N GLU A 40 -6.64 -5.92 1.77
CA GLU A 40 -6.29 -7.31 1.58
C GLU A 40 -5.68 -7.86 2.86
N HIS A 41 -6.22 -8.97 3.35
CA HIS A 41 -5.79 -9.62 4.58
C HIS A 41 -5.15 -10.98 4.27
N LEU A 42 -3.90 -11.14 4.70
CA LEU A 42 -3.15 -12.37 4.62
C LEU A 42 -2.91 -12.89 6.05
N SER A 43 -3.31 -14.15 6.30
CA SER A 43 -3.16 -14.78 7.62
C SER A 43 -2.50 -16.16 7.47
N PRO A 44 -1.40 -16.45 8.19
CA PRO A 44 -0.64 -17.69 8.03
C PRO A 44 -1.47 -18.92 8.45
N THR A 45 -1.42 -20.00 7.66
CA THR A 45 -2.21 -21.23 7.94
C THR A 45 -1.77 -21.94 9.22
N GLY A 46 -0.49 -21.82 9.59
CA GLY A 46 0.06 -22.33 10.86
C GLY A 46 -0.37 -21.55 12.11
N GLY A 47 -1.28 -20.58 11.97
CA GLY A 47 -1.80 -19.76 13.05
C GLY A 47 -1.01 -18.49 13.31
N VAL A 48 -1.69 -17.49 13.87
CA VAL A 48 -1.13 -16.18 14.21
C VAL A 48 -0.35 -16.29 15.50
N ARG A 49 0.95 -16.01 15.44
CA ARG A 49 1.86 -16.07 16.62
C ARG A 49 2.13 -14.70 17.22
N ARG A 50 1.78 -13.62 16.52
CA ARG A 50 2.07 -12.24 16.92
C ARG A 50 0.78 -11.52 17.28
N GLN A 51 0.78 -10.89 18.45
CA GLN A 51 -0.41 -10.22 18.97
C GLN A 51 -0.87 -9.07 18.07
N TYR A 52 0.06 -8.29 17.51
CA TYR A 52 -0.28 -7.10 16.71
C TYR A 52 -0.04 -7.36 15.22
N PRO A 53 -1.01 -7.07 14.34
CA PRO A 53 -0.86 -7.25 12.91
C PRO A 53 0.01 -6.15 12.29
N ILE A 54 0.54 -6.44 11.10
CA ILE A 54 1.25 -5.45 10.29
C ILE A 54 0.27 -4.85 9.27
N VAL A 55 0.20 -3.52 9.22
CA VAL A 55 -0.62 -2.80 8.25
C VAL A 55 0.31 -2.05 7.29
N PHE A 56 0.25 -2.43 6.02
CA PHE A 56 1.05 -1.87 4.95
C PHE A 56 0.32 -0.72 4.26
N LEU A 57 1.01 0.42 4.17
CA LEU A 57 0.47 1.70 3.74
C LEU A 57 1.41 2.32 2.71
N HIS A 58 0.99 2.29 1.45
CA HIS A 58 1.82 2.77 0.34
C HIS A 58 1.97 4.30 0.28
N GLY A 59 2.95 4.78 -0.49
CA GLY A 59 3.19 6.20 -0.73
C GLY A 59 2.44 6.77 -1.94
N HIS A 60 2.84 7.99 -2.34
CA HIS A 60 2.36 8.65 -3.55
C HIS A 60 2.76 7.85 -4.81
N GLY A 61 1.90 7.81 -5.82
CA GLY A 61 2.15 7.12 -7.09
C GLY A 61 2.10 5.59 -7.02
N GLN A 62 1.77 5.02 -5.86
CA GLN A 62 1.84 3.57 -5.61
C GLN A 62 0.50 3.03 -5.11
N THR A 63 0.37 1.70 -5.06
CA THR A 63 -0.73 0.89 -4.48
C THR A 63 -0.15 -0.14 -3.50
N GLY A 64 -1.00 -0.91 -2.82
CA GLY A 64 -0.61 -2.04 -1.98
C GLY A 64 0.11 -3.17 -2.73
N THR A 65 -0.09 -3.28 -4.05
CA THR A 65 0.71 -4.16 -4.92
C THR A 65 2.11 -3.57 -5.21
N VAL A 66 2.25 -2.25 -5.07
CA VAL A 66 3.18 -1.42 -5.89
C VAL A 66 4.16 -0.58 -5.07
N GLN A 67 3.96 -0.43 -3.76
CA GLN A 67 5.15 -0.10 -2.97
C GLN A 67 6.07 -1.32 -3.09
N GLN A 68 7.22 -1.08 -3.73
CA GLN A 68 8.18 -2.00 -4.36
C GLN A 68 8.57 -3.28 -3.61
N ASN A 69 8.01 -3.56 -2.45
CA ASN A 69 8.36 -4.69 -1.64
C ASN A 69 7.19 -5.30 -0.85
N TRP A 70 5.90 -4.94 -1.00
CA TRP A 70 4.90 -5.59 -0.12
C TRP A 70 4.66 -7.05 -0.48
N LEU A 71 4.17 -7.34 -1.69
CA LEU A 71 3.91 -8.70 -2.16
C LEU A 71 5.16 -9.32 -2.81
N ASN A 72 5.59 -8.74 -3.94
CA ASN A 72 6.80 -9.16 -4.65
C ASN A 72 7.63 -7.93 -5.00
N LYS A 73 8.94 -8.15 -5.14
CA LYS A 73 9.87 -7.16 -5.67
C LYS A 73 9.74 -7.09 -7.19
N PRO A 74 10.16 -5.98 -7.84
CA PRO A 74 10.15 -5.86 -9.30
C PRO A 74 11.01 -6.91 -10.02
N ASP A 75 12.02 -7.44 -9.34
CA ASP A 75 12.87 -8.56 -9.79
C ASP A 75 12.25 -9.95 -9.48
N GLY A 76 10.98 -10.00 -9.09
CA GLY A 76 10.25 -11.23 -8.75
C GLY A 76 10.55 -11.80 -7.36
N GLY A 77 11.48 -11.21 -6.60
CA GLY A 77 11.82 -11.67 -5.26
C GLY A 77 10.70 -11.49 -4.24
N ARG A 78 10.86 -12.13 -3.06
CA ARG A 78 9.89 -12.07 -1.95
C ARG A 78 9.79 -10.67 -1.36
N GLY A 79 8.56 -10.26 -1.04
CA GLY A 79 8.28 -9.01 -0.35
C GLY A 79 8.32 -9.10 1.18
N TRP A 80 8.03 -7.99 1.84
CA TRP A 80 7.86 -7.87 3.28
C TRP A 80 6.64 -8.65 3.77
N ALA A 81 5.55 -8.74 3.00
CA ALA A 81 4.40 -9.55 3.41
C ALA A 81 4.81 -11.01 3.58
N SER A 82 5.54 -11.55 2.60
CA SER A 82 6.15 -12.88 2.67
C SER A 82 7.02 -13.05 3.93
N TYR A 83 7.89 -12.07 4.20
CA TYR A 83 8.75 -12.08 5.39
C TYR A 83 7.96 -12.05 6.70
N PHE A 84 6.99 -11.15 6.86
CA PHE A 84 6.23 -11.01 8.09
C PHE A 84 5.26 -12.17 8.32
N LEU A 85 4.70 -12.77 7.27
CA LEU A 85 3.92 -14.00 7.36
C LEU A 85 4.78 -15.16 7.91
N GLU A 86 6.03 -15.31 7.46
CA GLU A 86 6.98 -16.28 8.04
C GLU A 86 7.25 -16.04 9.52
N GLN A 87 7.28 -14.78 9.95
CA GLN A 87 7.45 -14.42 11.35
C GLN A 87 6.17 -14.57 12.20
N GLY A 88 5.07 -15.02 11.59
CA GLY A 88 3.80 -15.32 12.25
C GLY A 88 2.90 -14.10 12.48
N TYR A 89 3.10 -13.01 11.73
CA TYR A 89 2.22 -11.85 11.73
C TYR A 89 1.05 -12.04 10.76
N GLU A 90 -0.13 -11.52 11.12
CA GLU A 90 -1.13 -11.17 10.12
C GLU A 90 -0.74 -9.89 9.39
N CYS A 91 -1.02 -9.86 8.09
CA CYS A 91 -0.65 -8.75 7.23
C CYS A 91 -1.90 -8.17 6.57
N TYR A 92 -2.08 -6.85 6.69
CA TYR A 92 -3.13 -6.09 6.02
C TYR A 92 -2.48 -5.16 5.00
N ILE A 93 -2.74 -5.39 3.72
CA ILE A 93 -2.25 -4.59 2.60
C ILE A 93 -3.38 -3.68 2.15
N VAL A 94 -3.14 -2.37 2.20
CA VAL A 94 -4.17 -1.37 1.96
C VAL A 94 -3.90 -0.63 0.65
N ASP A 95 -4.92 -0.48 -0.18
CA ASP A 95 -4.94 0.55 -1.21
C ASP A 95 -5.65 1.78 -0.62
N GLN A 96 -4.94 2.91 -0.51
CA GLN A 96 -5.50 4.16 -0.02
C GLN A 96 -6.73 4.57 -0.84
N THR A 97 -7.60 5.38 -0.25
CA THR A 97 -8.77 5.94 -0.96
C THR A 97 -8.35 6.53 -2.31
N PHE A 98 -9.15 6.30 -3.35
CA PHE A 98 -8.89 6.79 -4.72
C PHE A 98 -7.62 6.21 -5.39
N ARG A 99 -7.14 5.06 -4.92
CA ARG A 99 -5.97 4.39 -5.46
C ARG A 99 -6.25 2.94 -5.82
N GLY A 100 -5.83 2.51 -7.01
CA GLY A 100 -5.88 1.10 -7.39
C GLY A 100 -7.28 0.49 -7.23
N ARG A 101 -7.44 -0.45 -6.30
CA ARG A 101 -8.71 -1.15 -6.03
C ARG A 101 -9.68 -0.35 -5.16
N SER A 102 -9.25 0.81 -4.65
CA SER A 102 -10.09 1.84 -4.05
C SER A 102 -10.46 2.85 -5.14
N PRO A 103 -11.70 2.85 -5.65
CA PRO A 103 -12.00 3.58 -6.87
C PRO A 103 -11.91 5.10 -6.68
N TRP A 104 -11.36 5.76 -7.70
CA TRP A 104 -11.56 7.19 -7.95
C TRP A 104 -12.76 7.34 -8.88
N ILE A 105 -13.63 8.30 -8.59
CA ILE A 105 -14.73 8.67 -9.48
C ILE A 105 -14.59 10.13 -9.94
N PRO A 106 -15.07 10.47 -11.15
CA PRO A 106 -15.12 11.86 -11.59
C PRO A 106 -15.79 12.75 -10.55
N GLY A 107 -15.09 13.80 -10.12
CA GLY A 107 -15.51 14.69 -9.03
C GLY A 107 -14.70 14.56 -7.73
N ASN A 108 -13.87 13.52 -7.57
CA ASN A 108 -12.94 13.43 -6.43
C ASN A 108 -11.72 14.37 -6.51
N GLY A 109 -11.57 15.11 -7.62
CA GLY A 109 -10.46 16.03 -7.84
C GLY A 109 -9.47 15.52 -8.88
N THR A 110 -8.46 16.33 -9.17
CA THR A 110 -7.48 16.07 -10.22
C THR A 110 -6.49 14.98 -9.81
N MET A 111 -6.16 14.11 -10.76
CA MET A 111 -5.16 13.07 -10.60
C MET A 111 -3.87 13.47 -11.32
N ASP A 112 -2.73 13.14 -10.74
CA ASP A 112 -1.39 13.29 -11.31
C ASP A 112 -0.64 11.96 -11.28
N ILE A 113 0.34 11.81 -12.16
CA ILE A 113 1.19 10.62 -12.26
C ILE A 113 2.65 11.02 -12.21
N LEU A 114 3.46 10.25 -11.50
CA LEU A 114 4.90 10.48 -11.46
C LEU A 114 5.51 10.15 -12.84
N SER A 115 6.31 11.07 -13.37
CA SER A 115 7.08 10.82 -14.59
C SER A 115 8.19 9.80 -14.34
N ALA A 116 8.66 9.14 -15.39
CA ALA A 116 9.79 8.21 -15.31
C ALA A 116 11.03 8.91 -14.72
N GLU A 117 11.30 10.15 -15.11
CA GLU A 117 12.43 10.95 -14.62
C GLU A 117 12.33 11.17 -13.11
N ARG A 118 11.17 11.59 -12.61
CA ARG A 118 10.96 11.72 -11.15
C ARG A 118 11.15 10.40 -10.42
N LEU A 119 10.75 9.28 -11.02
CA LEU A 119 10.95 7.98 -10.41
C LEU A 119 12.43 7.56 -10.35
N GLN A 120 13.17 7.82 -11.43
CA GLN A 120 14.61 7.61 -11.51
C GLN A 120 15.37 8.41 -10.48
N ASP A 121 15.07 9.70 -10.38
CA ASP A 121 15.71 10.66 -9.49
C ASP A 121 15.54 10.27 -8.02
N TYR A 122 14.31 9.96 -7.61
CA TYR A 122 13.97 9.82 -6.19
C TYR A 122 13.94 8.39 -5.67
N PHE A 123 13.81 7.37 -6.53
CA PHE A 123 13.54 6.00 -6.06
C PHE A 123 14.44 4.91 -6.65
N THR A 124 14.82 4.96 -7.92
CA THR A 124 15.45 3.79 -8.58
C THR A 124 16.92 4.04 -8.93
N ALA A 125 17.24 5.18 -9.51
CA ALA A 125 18.59 5.56 -9.94
C ALA A 125 19.20 6.68 -9.09
N THR A 126 18.68 6.94 -7.89
CA THR A 126 19.02 8.07 -7.02
C THR A 126 20.52 8.32 -6.83
N ARG A 127 21.33 7.26 -6.71
CA ARG A 127 22.80 7.37 -6.61
C ARG A 127 23.43 8.10 -7.81
N ARG A 128 22.87 7.94 -9.02
CA ARG A 128 23.34 8.59 -10.24
C ARG A 128 23.03 10.09 -10.25
N HIS A 129 21.88 10.46 -9.69
CA HIS A 129 21.41 11.85 -9.67
C HIS A 129 21.98 12.64 -8.51
N ASN A 130 22.45 11.97 -7.45
CA ASN A 130 23.18 12.54 -6.31
C ASN A 130 22.53 13.81 -5.72
N LEU A 131 21.20 13.82 -5.67
CA LEU A 131 20.39 14.98 -5.29
C LEU A 131 20.57 15.39 -3.81
N TRP A 132 21.12 14.51 -2.97
CA TRP A 132 21.44 14.76 -1.57
C TRP A 132 22.67 13.93 -1.13
N PRO A 133 23.39 14.28 -0.04
CA PRO A 133 24.67 13.65 0.31
C PRO A 133 24.64 12.12 0.48
N GLN A 134 23.51 11.58 0.93
CA GLN A 134 23.29 10.15 1.15
C GLN A 134 22.80 9.41 -0.10
N ALA A 135 22.44 10.11 -1.17
CA ALA A 135 21.96 9.51 -2.43
C ALA A 135 22.95 8.46 -2.97
N LYS A 136 24.26 8.72 -2.80
CA LYS A 136 25.34 7.79 -3.16
C LYS A 136 25.25 6.40 -2.53
N LEU A 137 24.54 6.27 -1.39
CA LEU A 137 24.34 5.00 -0.70
C LEU A 137 23.23 4.14 -1.34
N HIS A 138 22.46 4.69 -2.27
CA HIS A 138 21.38 4.01 -2.99
C HIS A 138 21.94 2.99 -4.00
N THR A 139 22.29 1.81 -3.51
CA THR A 139 23.08 0.79 -4.22
C THR A 139 22.38 -0.56 -4.35
N LYS A 140 21.17 -0.71 -3.79
CA LYS A 140 20.44 -1.99 -3.69
C LYS A 140 19.31 -2.14 -4.71
N TRP A 141 19.12 -1.16 -5.59
CA TRP A 141 18.22 -1.30 -6.71
C TRP A 141 18.75 -2.34 -7.71
N PRO A 142 17.94 -3.31 -8.18
CA PRO A 142 18.37 -4.25 -9.21
C PRO A 142 18.44 -3.57 -10.59
N GLY A 143 19.47 -3.88 -11.37
CA GLY A 143 19.66 -3.26 -12.68
C GLY A 143 20.12 -1.80 -12.62
N SER A 144 19.86 -1.06 -13.70
CA SER A 144 20.31 0.33 -13.83
C SER A 144 19.38 1.34 -13.14
N GLY A 145 18.09 0.99 -12.99
CA GLY A 145 17.05 1.85 -12.45
C GLY A 145 16.61 2.98 -13.38
N LEU A 146 16.89 2.87 -14.68
CA LEU A 146 16.54 3.85 -15.71
C LEU A 146 15.50 3.29 -16.67
N MET A 147 14.76 4.16 -17.35
CA MET A 147 13.81 3.80 -18.40
C MET A 147 14.46 2.91 -19.47
N GLY A 148 13.75 1.85 -19.87
CA GLY A 148 14.26 0.83 -20.78
C GLY A 148 15.03 -0.30 -20.08
N ASP A 149 15.30 -0.19 -18.78
CA ASP A 149 15.73 -1.31 -17.95
C ASP A 149 14.52 -2.18 -17.58
N PRO A 150 14.55 -3.52 -17.82
CA PRO A 150 13.38 -4.37 -17.58
C PRO A 150 12.85 -4.32 -16.13
N VAL A 151 13.73 -4.11 -15.14
CA VAL A 151 13.32 -4.02 -13.72
C VAL A 151 12.65 -2.68 -13.45
N PHE A 152 13.18 -1.59 -14.02
CA PHE A 152 12.56 -0.28 -13.93
C PHE A 152 11.21 -0.25 -14.65
N ASP A 153 11.11 -0.78 -15.86
CA ASP A 153 9.88 -0.77 -16.65
C ASP A 153 8.79 -1.61 -15.97
N ALA A 154 9.14 -2.77 -15.39
CA ALA A 154 8.23 -3.57 -14.57
C ALA A 154 7.76 -2.81 -13.32
N TYR A 155 8.67 -2.07 -12.66
CA TYR A 155 8.29 -1.19 -11.56
C TYR A 155 7.35 -0.07 -12.02
N TYR A 156 7.67 0.64 -13.10
CA TYR A 156 6.90 1.79 -13.53
C TYR A 156 5.50 1.40 -14.03
N ALA A 157 5.38 0.28 -14.74
CA ALA A 157 4.11 -0.32 -15.16
C ALA A 157 3.16 -0.64 -13.99
N SER A 158 3.72 -0.77 -12.79
CA SER A 158 2.95 -1.02 -11.58
C SER A 158 2.45 0.27 -10.92
N THR A 159 3.06 1.43 -11.19
CA THR A 159 2.64 2.72 -10.61
C THR A 159 1.28 3.17 -11.11
N VAL A 160 0.61 4.02 -10.31
CA VAL A 160 -0.74 4.53 -10.63
C VAL A 160 -0.85 6.01 -10.29
N GLN A 161 -1.90 6.65 -10.78
CA GLN A 161 -2.18 8.06 -10.52
C GLN A 161 -2.55 8.30 -9.06
N SER A 162 -2.33 9.53 -8.59
CA SER A 162 -2.61 10.01 -7.23
C SER A 162 -3.38 11.32 -7.27
N LEU A 163 -4.20 11.60 -6.27
CA LEU A 163 -4.80 12.93 -6.15
C LEU A 163 -3.72 14.00 -5.99
N THR A 164 -3.91 15.14 -6.64
CA THR A 164 -3.05 16.33 -6.49
C THR A 164 -3.23 17.01 -5.14
N SER A 165 -4.40 16.86 -4.51
CA SER A 165 -4.69 17.42 -3.19
C SER A 165 -4.28 16.46 -2.07
N ASP A 166 -3.09 16.67 -1.53
CA ASP A 166 -2.59 15.90 -0.38
C ASP A 166 -3.52 16.00 0.84
N LEU A 167 -4.08 17.18 1.10
CA LEU A 167 -4.98 17.40 2.23
C LEU A 167 -6.26 16.57 2.10
N TYR A 168 -6.86 16.55 0.91
CA TYR A 168 -8.07 15.77 0.69
C TYR A 168 -7.77 14.26 0.78
N GLN A 169 -6.69 13.81 0.14
CA GLN A 169 -6.21 12.43 0.21
C GLN A 169 -5.94 11.99 1.67
N GLN A 170 -5.20 12.79 2.45
CA GLN A 170 -4.91 12.49 3.86
C GLN A 170 -6.17 12.47 4.72
N SER A 171 -7.14 13.36 4.46
CA SER A 171 -8.38 13.42 5.24
C SER A 171 -9.22 12.15 5.10
N THR A 172 -9.35 11.63 3.88
CA THR A 172 -10.12 10.42 3.57
C THR A 172 -9.41 9.16 4.07
N ILE A 173 -8.09 9.08 3.90
CA ILE A 173 -7.26 8.00 4.47
C ILE A 173 -7.40 7.97 6.00
N ARG A 174 -7.33 9.12 6.67
CA ARG A 174 -7.44 9.19 8.14
C ARG A 174 -8.77 8.64 8.62
N GLU A 175 -9.87 8.96 7.93
CA GLU A 175 -11.19 8.45 8.29
C GLU A 175 -11.31 6.94 8.03
N ALA A 176 -10.84 6.46 6.88
CA ALA A 176 -10.83 5.03 6.57
C ALA A 176 -9.99 4.22 7.58
N LYS A 177 -8.79 4.71 7.94
CA LYS A 177 -7.92 4.11 8.98
C LYS A 177 -8.61 4.03 10.34
N ARG A 178 -9.30 5.10 10.75
CA ARG A 178 -10.06 5.11 12.02
C ARG A 178 -11.15 4.05 12.02
N ARG A 179 -11.87 3.90 10.90
CA ARG A 179 -12.90 2.85 10.75
C ARG A 179 -12.28 1.45 10.75
N PHE A 180 -11.15 1.27 10.08
CA PHE A 180 -10.41 0.00 10.04
C PHE A 180 -9.96 -0.43 11.43
N ALA A 181 -9.35 0.48 12.19
CA ALA A 181 -8.92 0.22 13.56
C ALA A 181 -10.10 -0.17 14.45
N ARG A 182 -11.24 0.53 14.36
CA ARG A 182 -12.45 0.21 15.13
C ARG A 182 -13.04 -1.15 14.76
N GLN A 183 -13.09 -1.48 13.47
CA GLN A 183 -13.63 -2.75 12.99
C GLN A 183 -12.75 -3.92 13.43
N ASN A 184 -11.43 -3.82 13.23
CA ASN A 184 -10.50 -4.88 13.62
C ASN A 184 -10.39 -5.04 15.13
N TRP A 185 -10.42 -3.95 15.90
CA TRP A 185 -10.46 -4.00 17.35
C TRP A 185 -11.65 -4.82 17.86
N LYS A 186 -12.84 -4.54 17.33
CA LYS A 186 -14.06 -5.29 17.68
C LYS A 186 -13.98 -6.77 17.32
N THR A 187 -13.31 -7.11 16.22
CA THR A 187 -13.23 -8.49 15.73
C THR A 187 -12.16 -9.33 16.47
N HIS A 188 -11.01 -8.76 16.80
CA HIS A 188 -9.84 -9.52 17.27
C HIS A 188 -9.45 -9.26 18.72
N TYR A 189 -9.90 -8.16 19.33
CA TYR A 189 -9.47 -7.74 20.68
C TYR A 189 -10.63 -7.30 21.57
N SER A 190 -11.84 -7.76 21.30
CA SER A 190 -13.05 -7.44 22.07
C SER A 190 -12.97 -7.81 23.57
N HIS A 191 -12.04 -8.69 23.94
CA HIS A 191 -11.72 -9.09 25.31
C HIS A 191 -10.71 -8.15 26.01
N ILE A 192 -10.14 -7.18 25.30
CA ILE A 192 -9.26 -6.15 25.85
C ILE A 192 -10.07 -4.84 25.97
N PRO A 193 -10.07 -4.16 27.13
CA PRO A 193 -10.82 -2.91 27.28
C PRO A 193 -10.30 -1.81 26.33
N PHE A 194 -11.19 -1.22 25.52
CA PHE A 194 -10.86 -0.07 24.66
C PHE A 194 -10.70 1.19 25.52
N THR A 195 -9.49 1.50 25.98
CA THR A 195 -9.20 2.78 26.65
C THR A 195 -8.94 3.85 25.59
N GLY A 196 -10.02 4.42 25.05
CA GLY A 196 -9.94 5.58 24.17
C GLY A 196 -9.38 6.80 24.88
N ARG A 197 -8.07 7.04 24.78
CA ARG A 197 -7.47 8.38 24.93
C ARG A 197 -6.42 8.59 23.85
N ASN A 198 -6.61 9.68 23.11
CA ASN A 198 -5.62 10.29 22.23
C ASN A 198 -4.23 10.28 22.86
N SER A 199 -3.29 9.57 22.25
CA SER A 199 -1.88 9.94 22.23
C SER A 199 -1.26 9.29 20.99
N GLY A 200 -0.51 10.08 20.22
CA GLY A 200 0.04 9.67 18.94
C GLY A 200 0.87 8.41 19.08
N MET A 201 0.60 7.41 18.25
CA MET A 201 1.42 6.22 18.19
C MET A 201 2.28 6.30 16.93
N ALA A 202 3.46 6.88 17.12
CA ALA A 202 4.61 6.59 16.31
C ALA A 202 4.94 5.09 16.48
N VAL A 203 5.14 4.42 15.36
CA VAL A 203 5.69 3.05 15.31
C VAL A 203 7.11 3.13 15.88
N ARG A 204 7.39 2.32 16.91
CA ARG A 204 8.77 1.90 17.23
C ARG A 204 9.08 0.64 16.44
#